data_AF-A0A7W1UKH2-F1
#
_entry.id   AF-A0A7W1UKH2-F1
#
_cell.length_a   1.000
_cell.length_b   1.000
_cell.length_c   1.000
_cell.angle_alpha   90.00
_cell.angle_beta   90.00
_cell.angle_gamma   90.00
#
_symmetry.space_group_name_H-M   'P 1'
#
loop_
_entity.id
_entity.type
_entity.pdbx_description
1 polymer ?
#
loop_
_entity_poly.entity_id
_entity_poly.type
_entity_poly.pdbx_seq_one_letter_code
_entity_poly.pdbx_strand_id
1 'polypeptide(L)' 'MNIAVLMGGTSEEREVSLASGIAVVRALRESGHAVSAVDTAR' A
#
# COMPACT_ATOMS: atom_id res chain seq x y z
N MET A 1 10.58 -11.20 2.73
CA MET A 1 10.57 -10.97 1.26
C MET A 1 10.56 -9.46 1.00
N ASN A 2 10.98 -9.03 -0.18
CA ASN A 2 10.85 -7.65 -0.63
C ASN A 2 9.52 -7.51 -1.36
N ILE A 3 8.63 -6.66 -0.86
CA ILE A 3 7.26 -6.51 -1.36
C ILE A 3 6.99 -5.04 -1.66
N ALA A 4 6.45 -4.74 -2.84
CA ALA A 4 5.91 -3.43 -3.17
C ALA A 4 4.38 -3.49 -3.12
N VAL A 5 3.75 -2.61 -2.33
CA VAL A 5 2.30 -2.44 -2.29
C VAL A 5 1.94 -1.21 -3.12
N LEU A 6 1.26 -1.44 -4.24
CA LEU A 6 0.71 -0.39 -5.09
C LEU A 6 -0.66 0.00 -4.57
N MET A 7 -0.88 1.30 -4.36
CA MET A 7 -2.08 1.85 -3.72
C MET A 7 -2.37 3.25 -4.26
N GLY A 8 -3.50 3.84 -3.86
CA GLY A 8 -3.94 5.14 -4.38
C GLY A 8 -4.48 5.03 -5.81
N GLY A 9 -3.94 5.83 -6.72
CA GLY A 9 -4.39 5.94 -8.11
C GLY A 9 -5.25 7.19 -8.40
N THR A 10 -5.70 7.32 -9.66
CA THR A 10 -6.45 8.50 -10.16
C THR A 10 -7.97 8.34 -10.13
N SER A 11 -8.47 7.23 -9.57
CA SER A 11 -9.91 6.94 -9.41
C SER A 11 -10.53 7.74 -8.26
N GLU A 12 -11.86 7.88 -8.28
CA GLU A 12 -12.64 8.40 -7.13
C GLU A 12 -12.45 7.53 -5.86
N GLU A 13 -12.10 6.26 -6.02
CA GLU A 13 -11.82 5.33 -4.91
C GLU A 13 -10.41 5.51 -4.31
N ARG A 14 -9.65 6.55 -4.70
CA ARG A 14 -8.27 6.77 -4.24
C ARG A 14 -8.12 6.66 -2.74
N GLU A 15 -8.95 7.34 -1.96
CA GLU A 15 -8.85 7.32 -0.50
C GLU A 15 -9.12 5.93 0.10
N VAL A 16 -10.00 5.15 -0.54
CA VAL A 16 -10.28 3.76 -0.16
C VAL A 16 -9.08 2.86 -0.45
N SER A 17 -8.47 3.02 -1.63
CA SER A 17 -7.23 2.34 -2.04
C SER A 17 -6.06 2.69 -1.11
N LEU A 18 -5.95 3.95 -0.67
CA LEU A 18 -4.94 4.37 0.31
C LEU A 18 -5.18 3.75 1.68
N ALA A 19 -6.41 3.80 2.20
CA ALA A 19 -6.73 3.30 3.53
C ALA A 19 -6.47 1.78 3.63
N SER A 20 -6.94 1.02 2.64
CA SER A 20 -6.71 -0.43 2.56
C SER A 20 -5.25 -0.77 2.33
N GLY A 21 -4.55 -0.06 1.44
CA GLY A 21 -3.12 -0.25 1.19
C GLY A 21 -2.25 -0.01 2.43
N ILE A 22 -2.55 1.01 3.26
CA ILE A 22 -1.85 1.25 4.52
C ILE A 22 -2.02 0.08 5.48
N ALA A 23 -3.23 -0.47 5.59
CA ALA A 23 -3.50 -1.63 6.45
C ALA A 23 -2.69 -2.86 6.01
N VAL A 24 -2.64 -3.13 4.70
CA VAL A 24 -1.83 -4.22 4.13
C VAL A 24 -0.34 -4.01 4.39
N VAL A 25 0.18 -2.80 4.17
CA VAL A 25 1.60 -2.46 4.43
C VAL A 25 1.96 -2.71 5.88
N ARG A 26 1.10 -2.33 6.83
CA ARG A 26 1.31 -2.58 8.27
C ARG A 26 1.40 -4.08 8.57
N ALA A 27 0.41 -4.85 8.13
CA ALA A 27 0.37 -6.30 8.37
C ALA A 27 1.59 -7.03 7.79
N LEU A 28 2.03 -6.67 6.58
CA LEU A 28 3.20 -7.26 5.95
C LEU A 28 4.50 -6.91 6.67
N ARG A 29 4.62 -5.67 7.18
CA ARG A 29 5.78 -5.25 7.99
C ARG A 29 5.82 -5.96 9.34
N GLU A 30 4.68 -6.08 10.01
CA GLU A 30 4.54 -6.84 11.27
C GLU A 30 4.89 -8.33 11.06
N SER A 31 4.65 -8.85 9.86
CA SER A 31 5.06 -10.21 9.45
C SER A 31 6.55 -10.33 9.09
N GLY A 32 7.36 -9.28 9.31
CA GLY A 32 8.81 -9.28 9.09
C GLY A 32 9.24 -9.13 7.63
N HIS A 33 8.38 -8.59 6.77
CA HIS A 33 8.73 -8.32 5.37
C HIS A 33 9.29 -6.91 5.17
N ALA A 34 10.18 -6.76 4.19
CA ALA A 34 10.64 -5.46 3.72
C ALA A 34 9.61 -4.92 2.71
N VAL A 35 8.88 -3.86 3.10
CA VAL A 35 7.70 -3.38 2.34
C VAL A 35 7.87 -1.93 1.93
N SER A 36 7.76 -1.68 0.62
CA SER A 36 7.65 -0.34 0.02
C SER A 36 6.21 -0.05 -0.34
N ALA A 37 5.70 1.11 0.08
CA ALA A 37 4.39 1.61 -0.32
C ALA A 37 4.56 2.58 -1.49
N VAL A 38 3.77 2.42 -2.54
CA VAL A 38 3.82 3.26 -3.75
C VAL A 38 2.43 3.76 -4.06
N ASP A 39 2.23 5.08 -3.99
CA ASP A 39 1.03 5.71 -4.52
C ASP A 39 1.17 5.78 -6.05
N THR A 40 0.32 5.08 -6.79
CA THR A 40 0.45 4.99 -8.26
C THR A 40 0.13 6.28 -9.00
N ALA A 41 -0.40 7.28 -8.30
CA ALA A 41 -0.66 8.62 -8.83
C ALA A 41 0.39 9.66 -8.42
N ARG A 42 1.46 9.30 -7.70
CA ARG A 42 2.49 10.24 -7.21
C ARG A 42 3.91 9.71 -7.34
#